data_AF-A0A931IW42-F1
#
_entry.id   AF-A0A931IW42-F1
#
_cell.length_a   1.000
_cell.length_b   1.000
_cell.length_c   1.000
_cell.angle_alpha   90.00
_cell.angle_beta   90.00
_cell.angle_gamma   90.00
#
_symmetry.space_group_name_H-M   'P 1'
#
loop_
_entity.id
_entity.type
_entity.pdbx_description
1 polymer ?
#
loop_
_entity_poly.entity_id
_entity_poly.type
_entity_poly.pdbx_seq_one_letter_code
_entity_poly.pdbx_strand_id
1 'polypeptide(L)'
;MERVFNVVWVGCLLLFFGSSPWLPEQVGDPGKEMPRLFYIALLGFTLWTTPWIVGPGMVRLLRGMGSGGVNLPHAAYWFEGERRAESLKRLEPYNLEVGCVTAVFLLAVSAAVHFPGEQVWGLKLGLFLTFTLTGALLLWLAAWMVRVMRAFPKPPLDADLPAAGPRRPRRPGE
;
A
#
# COMPACT_ATOMS: atom_id res chain seq x y z
N MET A 1 8.76 -2.42 -13.24
CA MET A 1 7.61 -2.03 -12.40
C MET A 1 7.55 -0.54 -12.10
N GLU A 2 8.68 0.15 -11.88
CA GLU A 2 8.66 1.59 -11.54
C GLU A 2 7.91 2.46 -12.56
N ARG A 3 8.12 2.25 -13.86
CA ARG A 3 7.36 2.96 -14.91
C ARG A 3 5.85 2.74 -14.81
N VAL A 4 5.43 1.50 -14.53
CA VAL A 4 4.02 1.15 -14.35
C VAL A 4 3.45 1.87 -13.13
N PHE A 5 4.16 1.84 -12.01
CA PHE A 5 3.78 2.58 -10.81
C PHE A 5 3.61 4.08 -11.09
N ASN A 6 4.59 4.71 -11.73
CA ASN A 6 4.52 6.15 -12.04
C ASN A 6 3.34 6.47 -12.95
N VAL A 7 3.10 5.67 -13.99
CA VAL A 7 1.96 5.86 -14.90
C VAL A 7 0.64 5.70 -14.17
N VAL A 8 0.47 4.65 -13.36
CA VAL A 8 -0.76 4.42 -12.58
C VAL A 8 -0.97 5.53 -11.56
N TRP A 9 0.05 5.87 -10.79
CA TRP A 9 -0.03 6.89 -9.74
C TRP A 9 -0.33 8.28 -10.29
N VAL A 10 0.40 8.72 -11.32
CA VAL A 10 0.13 10.00 -12.00
C VAL A 10 -1.23 9.97 -12.67
N GLY A 11 -1.61 8.86 -13.31
CA GLY A 11 -2.94 8.67 -13.88
C GLY A 11 -4.04 8.85 -12.83
N CYS A 12 -3.92 8.23 -11.65
CA CYS A 12 -4.87 8.40 -10.56
C CYS A 12 -4.93 9.84 -10.05
N LEU A 13 -3.79 10.52 -9.90
CA LEU A 13 -3.74 11.92 -9.50
C LEU A 13 -4.43 12.82 -10.53
N LEU A 14 -4.14 12.64 -11.82
CA LEU A 14 -4.75 13.39 -12.91
C LEU A 14 -6.26 13.16 -12.97
N LEU A 15 -6.71 11.91 -12.79
CA LEU A 15 -8.14 11.61 -12.74
C LEU A 15 -8.82 12.28 -11.55
N PHE A 16 -8.22 12.21 -10.36
CA PHE A 16 -8.78 12.83 -9.14
C PHE A 16 -8.83 14.36 -9.24
N PHE A 17 -7.73 15.01 -9.61
CA PHE A 17 -7.70 16.47 -9.71
C PHE A 17 -8.50 16.98 -10.90
N GLY A 18 -8.46 16.25 -12.03
CA GLY A 18 -9.30 16.53 -13.19
C GLY A 18 -10.78 16.38 -12.87
N SER A 19 -11.17 15.44 -12.00
CA SER A 19 -12.57 15.25 -11.59
C SER A 19 -13.04 16.22 -10.52
N SER A 20 -12.12 16.83 -9.76
CA SER A 20 -12.44 17.67 -8.61
C SER A 20 -13.35 18.89 -8.86
N PRO A 21 -13.38 19.53 -10.05
CA PRO A 21 -14.31 20.63 -10.32
C PRO A 21 -15.79 20.20 -10.33
N TRP A 22 -16.07 18.92 -10.57
CA TRP A 22 -17.43 18.37 -10.52
C TRP A 22 -17.91 18.05 -9.10
N LEU A 23 -17.06 18.23 -8.09
CA LEU A 23 -17.48 18.06 -6.70
C LEU A 23 -18.41 19.20 -6.26
N PRO A 24 -19.46 18.90 -5.49
CA PRO A 24 -20.27 19.90 -4.80
C PRO A 24 -19.41 20.73 -3.83
N GLU A 25 -19.89 21.90 -3.43
CA GLU A 25 -19.18 22.77 -2.47
C GLU A 25 -19.00 22.12 -1.09
N GLN A 26 -19.91 21.24 -0.72
CA GLN A 26 -19.91 20.42 0.49
C GLN A 26 -19.88 18.94 0.10
N VAL A 27 -18.93 18.18 0.65
CA VAL A 27 -18.71 16.77 0.32
C VAL A 27 -18.92 15.92 1.57
N GLY A 28 -19.74 14.87 1.49
CA GLY A 28 -20.00 13.92 2.58
C GLY A 28 -21.48 13.63 2.78
N ASP A 29 -21.78 12.86 3.83
CA ASP A 29 -23.17 12.60 4.25
C ASP A 29 -23.77 13.85 4.93
N PRO A 30 -25.10 14.06 4.83
CA PRO A 30 -25.78 15.16 5.51
C PRO A 30 -25.44 15.23 6.99
N GLY A 31 -24.98 16.39 7.46
CA GLY A 31 -24.55 16.63 8.84
C GLY A 31 -23.11 16.20 9.17
N LYS A 32 -22.37 15.63 8.22
CA LYS A 32 -20.93 15.30 8.30
C LYS A 32 -20.15 15.83 7.10
N GLU A 33 -20.70 16.85 6.46
CA GLU A 33 -20.13 17.46 5.26
C GLU A 33 -18.83 18.21 5.57
N MET A 34 -17.94 18.25 4.60
CA MET A 34 -16.73 19.08 4.64
C MET A 34 -16.63 19.96 3.40
N PRO A 35 -16.02 21.16 3.51
CA PRO A 35 -15.80 22.01 2.36
C PRO A 35 -14.99 21.28 1.28
N ARG A 36 -15.37 21.45 0.01
CA ARG A 36 -14.73 20.86 -1.17
C ARG A 36 -13.21 21.01 -1.15
N LEU A 37 -12.72 22.21 -0.83
CA LEU A 37 -11.28 22.48 -0.80
C LEU A 37 -10.56 21.63 0.26
N PHE A 38 -11.18 21.44 1.42
CA PHE A 38 -10.63 20.60 2.48
C PHE A 38 -10.60 19.12 2.06
N TYR A 39 -11.67 18.62 1.45
CA TYR A 39 -11.71 17.27 0.88
C TYR A 39 -10.61 17.05 -0.17
N ILE A 40 -10.47 17.98 -1.13
CA ILE A 40 -9.46 17.92 -2.18
C ILE A 40 -8.05 17.92 -1.57
N ALA A 41 -7.79 18.79 -0.59
CA ALA A 41 -6.50 18.86 0.08
C ALA A 41 -6.18 17.56 0.83
N LEU A 42 -7.12 17.04 1.61
CA LEU A 42 -6.94 15.85 2.43
C LEU A 42 -6.76 14.59 1.56
N LEU A 43 -7.69 14.33 0.64
CA LEU A 43 -7.60 13.15 -0.22
C LEU A 43 -6.51 13.29 -1.28
N GLY A 44 -6.29 14.49 -1.83
CA GLY A 44 -5.20 14.74 -2.76
C GLY A 44 -3.84 14.48 -2.10
N PHE A 45 -3.64 14.95 -0.88
CA PHE A 45 -2.44 14.66 -0.10
C PHE A 45 -2.30 13.16 0.19
N THR A 46 -3.39 12.49 0.58
CA THR A 46 -3.39 11.05 0.86
C THR A 46 -3.06 10.23 -0.39
N LEU A 47 -3.70 10.53 -1.53
CA LEU A 47 -3.46 9.89 -2.81
C LEU A 47 -2.05 10.16 -3.35
N TRP A 48 -1.51 11.34 -3.06
CA TRP A 48 -0.14 11.67 -3.41
C TRP A 48 0.86 10.89 -2.56
N THR A 49 0.71 10.91 -1.24
CA THR A 49 1.72 10.41 -0.30
C THR A 49 1.61 8.91 -0.03
N THR A 50 0.42 8.37 0.20
CA THR A 50 0.27 6.98 0.66
C THR A 50 0.79 5.96 -0.35
N PRO A 51 0.40 5.97 -1.64
CA PRO A 51 0.94 5.05 -2.64
C PRO A 51 2.46 5.12 -2.78
N TRP A 52 3.01 6.34 -2.68
CA TRP A 52 4.44 6.56 -2.75
C TRP A 52 5.16 5.99 -1.53
N ILE A 53 4.63 6.23 -0.32
CA ILE A 53 5.19 5.73 0.94
C ILE A 53 5.17 4.19 0.96
N VAL A 54 4.05 3.55 0.61
CA VAL A 54 3.96 2.08 0.64
C VAL A 54 4.72 1.40 -0.51
N GLY A 55 4.92 2.11 -1.63
CA GLY A 55 5.67 1.62 -2.78
C GLY A 55 7.16 1.96 -2.73
N PRO A 56 7.64 2.92 -3.56
CA PRO A 56 9.05 3.24 -3.66
C PRO A 56 9.64 3.83 -2.37
N GLY A 57 8.86 4.59 -1.62
CA GLY A 57 9.26 5.20 -0.35
C GLY A 57 9.67 4.16 0.69
N MET A 58 8.92 3.05 0.79
CA MET A 58 9.22 1.95 1.71
C MET A 58 10.59 1.34 1.42
N VAL A 59 10.91 1.09 0.15
CA VAL A 59 12.25 0.55 -0.22
C VAL A 59 13.36 1.51 0.18
N ARG A 60 13.17 2.82 -0.02
CA ARG A 60 14.14 3.85 0.37
C ARG A 60 14.30 3.91 1.89
N LEU A 61 13.21 3.85 2.63
CA LEU A 61 13.22 3.81 4.09
C LEU A 61 13.98 2.56 4.60
N LEU A 62 13.68 1.40 4.03
CA LEU A 62 14.33 0.14 4.36
C LEU A 62 15.82 0.10 4.00
N ARG A 63 16.31 0.93 3.08
CA ARG A 63 17.76 1.13 2.84
C ARG A 63 18.45 1.89 3.97
N GLY A 64 17.73 2.74 4.70
CA GLY A 64 18.25 3.44 5.87
C GLY A 64 18.17 2.63 7.17
N MET A 65 17.23 1.69 7.27
CA MET A 65 16.98 0.92 8.50
C MET A 65 17.79 -0.37 8.57
N GLY A 66 18.28 -0.77 9.74
CA GLY A 66 18.83 -2.12 9.95
C GLY A 66 17.80 -3.24 9.72
N SER A 67 18.22 -4.50 9.85
CA SER A 67 17.38 -5.69 9.59
C SER A 67 16.10 -5.78 10.44
N GLY A 68 16.04 -5.11 11.58
CA GLY A 68 14.89 -5.12 12.49
C GLY A 68 13.61 -4.44 11.98
N GLY A 69 13.64 -3.77 10.82
CA GLY A 69 12.47 -3.07 10.25
C GLY A 69 11.54 -3.94 9.41
N VAL A 70 11.93 -5.18 9.08
CA VAL A 70 11.19 -6.03 8.12
C VAL A 70 10.62 -7.25 8.82
N ASN A 71 9.29 -7.34 8.89
CA ASN A 71 8.60 -8.52 9.39
C ASN A 71 8.48 -9.60 8.30
N LEU A 72 9.62 -10.21 7.92
CA LEU A 72 9.69 -11.35 7.01
C LEU A 72 10.38 -12.54 7.70
N PRO A 73 10.02 -13.80 7.33
CA PRO A 73 10.75 -14.96 7.82
C PRO A 73 12.22 -14.86 7.46
N HIS A 74 13.09 -15.22 8.41
CA HIS A 74 14.53 -15.18 8.21
C HIS A 74 15.06 -13.81 7.74
N ALA A 75 14.43 -12.71 8.16
CA ALA A 75 14.83 -11.36 7.77
C ALA A 75 16.32 -11.07 8.04
N ALA A 76 16.86 -11.58 9.15
CA ALA A 76 18.30 -11.45 9.47
C ALA A 76 19.20 -12.06 8.38
N TYR A 77 18.79 -13.17 7.76
CA TYR A 77 19.58 -13.76 6.67
C TYR A 77 19.52 -12.93 5.39
N TRP A 78 18.32 -12.47 5.01
CA TRP A 78 18.07 -11.78 3.74
C TRP A 78 18.46 -10.30 3.76
N PHE A 79 18.29 -9.61 4.88
CA PHE A 79 18.43 -8.16 4.98
C PHE A 79 19.65 -7.69 5.80
N GLU A 80 20.63 -8.58 6.04
CA GLU A 80 21.93 -8.22 6.65
C GLU A 80 23.09 -8.45 5.70
N GLY A 81 24.20 -7.75 5.96
CA GLY A 81 25.45 -7.88 5.21
C GLY A 81 25.32 -7.56 3.73
N GLU A 82 26.11 -8.27 2.92
CA GLU A 82 26.24 -8.04 1.47
C GLU A 82 24.96 -8.37 0.69
N ARG A 83 24.14 -9.31 1.18
CA ARG A 83 22.90 -9.76 0.52
C ARG A 83 21.78 -8.72 0.54
N ARG A 84 21.86 -7.75 1.45
CA ARG A 84 20.78 -6.79 1.71
C ARG A 84 20.38 -6.00 0.45
N ALA A 85 21.36 -5.56 -0.34
CA ALA A 85 21.09 -4.77 -1.55
C ALA A 85 20.29 -5.58 -2.58
N GLU A 86 20.64 -6.85 -2.79
CA GLU A 86 19.93 -7.75 -3.68
C GLU A 86 18.52 -8.07 -3.16
N SER A 87 18.38 -8.36 -1.86
CA SER A 87 17.08 -8.63 -1.23
C SER A 87 16.13 -7.45 -1.34
N LEU A 88 16.62 -6.21 -1.16
CA LEU A 88 15.82 -5.00 -1.35
C LEU A 88 15.40 -4.82 -2.81
N LYS A 89 16.30 -5.10 -3.77
CA LYS A 89 15.98 -5.10 -5.21
C LYS A 89 14.94 -6.17 -5.57
N ARG A 90 14.98 -7.32 -4.90
CA ARG A 90 13.98 -8.39 -5.04
C ARG A 90 12.62 -8.00 -4.45
N LEU A 91 12.60 -7.27 -3.32
CA LEU A 91 11.38 -6.81 -2.66
C LEU A 91 10.70 -5.65 -3.40
N GLU A 92 11.47 -4.80 -4.07
CA GLU A 92 11.01 -3.61 -4.78
C GLU A 92 9.78 -3.80 -5.69
N PRO A 93 9.73 -4.77 -6.62
CA PRO A 93 8.55 -4.96 -7.46
C PRO A 93 7.27 -5.25 -6.67
N TYR A 94 7.37 -5.95 -5.53
CA TYR A 94 6.22 -6.26 -4.68
C TYR A 94 5.67 -5.02 -3.99
N ASN A 95 6.55 -4.15 -3.47
CA ASN A 95 6.13 -2.88 -2.88
C ASN A 95 5.52 -1.95 -3.93
N LEU A 96 6.11 -1.87 -5.13
CA LEU A 96 5.55 -1.07 -6.23
C LEU A 96 4.14 -1.55 -6.63
N GLU A 97 3.90 -2.86 -6.60
CA GLU A 97 2.56 -3.43 -6.86
C GLU A 97 1.54 -3.01 -5.79
N VAL A 98 1.93 -3.03 -4.51
CA VAL A 98 1.11 -2.50 -3.40
C VAL A 98 0.82 -1.02 -3.62
N GLY A 99 1.82 -0.22 -3.98
CA GLY A 99 1.65 1.19 -4.33
C GLY A 99 0.59 1.41 -5.42
N CYS A 100 0.65 0.62 -6.51
CA CYS A 100 -0.36 0.69 -7.58
C CYS A 100 -1.77 0.37 -7.06
N VAL A 101 -1.92 -0.73 -6.34
CA VAL A 101 -3.23 -1.16 -5.81
C VAL A 101 -3.79 -0.15 -4.83
N THR A 102 -2.95 0.40 -3.95
CA THR A 102 -3.33 1.48 -3.03
C THR A 102 -3.79 2.74 -3.77
N ALA A 103 -3.09 3.16 -4.83
CA ALA A 103 -3.50 4.32 -5.63
C ALA A 103 -4.88 4.11 -6.28
N VAL A 104 -5.09 2.94 -6.92
CA VAL A 104 -6.37 2.59 -7.56
C VAL A 104 -7.48 2.48 -6.52
N PHE A 105 -7.21 1.87 -5.37
CA PHE A 105 -8.18 1.75 -4.29
C PHE A 105 -8.60 3.11 -3.74
N LEU A 106 -7.66 4.01 -3.46
CA LEU A 106 -7.96 5.37 -2.99
C LEU A 106 -8.75 6.17 -4.03
N LEU A 107 -8.41 6.03 -5.32
CA LEU A 107 -9.19 6.64 -6.40
C LEU A 107 -10.61 6.07 -6.45
N ALA A 108 -10.79 4.76 -6.32
CA ALA A 108 -12.10 4.12 -6.31
C ALA A 108 -12.96 4.58 -5.12
N VAL A 109 -12.36 4.70 -3.93
CA VAL A 109 -13.02 5.29 -2.75
C VAL A 109 -13.43 6.74 -3.03
N SER A 110 -12.56 7.54 -3.64
CA SER A 110 -12.91 8.92 -4.01
C SER A 110 -14.02 8.97 -5.06
N ALA A 111 -14.00 8.09 -6.06
CA ALA A 111 -15.05 8.00 -7.08
C ALA A 111 -16.41 7.65 -6.46
N ALA A 112 -16.44 6.76 -5.46
CA ALA A 112 -17.67 6.43 -4.74
C ALA A 112 -18.28 7.65 -4.02
N VAL A 113 -17.43 8.60 -3.59
CA VAL A 113 -17.86 9.88 -3.00
C VAL A 113 -18.31 10.89 -4.08
N HIS A 114 -17.65 10.93 -5.24
CA HIS A 114 -18.05 11.81 -6.35
C HIS A 114 -19.41 11.42 -6.95
N PHE A 115 -19.73 10.12 -6.95
CA PHE A 115 -20.92 9.58 -7.58
C PHE A 115 -21.75 8.80 -6.55
N PRO A 116 -22.41 9.48 -5.58
CA PRO A 116 -23.17 8.81 -4.54
C PRO A 116 -24.23 7.89 -5.16
N GLY A 117 -24.12 6.60 -4.85
CA GLY A 117 -24.80 5.52 -5.55
C GLY A 117 -26.33 5.59 -5.52
N GLU A 118 -26.95 6.32 -4.59
CA GLU A 118 -28.41 6.49 -4.56
C GLU A 118 -28.96 7.20 -5.80
N GLN A 119 -28.18 8.09 -6.44
CA GLN A 119 -28.60 8.78 -7.66
C GLN A 119 -28.21 8.05 -8.95
N VAL A 120 -27.18 7.20 -8.94
CA VAL A 120 -26.57 6.68 -10.19
C VAL A 120 -26.68 5.15 -10.34
N TRP A 121 -26.61 4.36 -9.26
CA TRP A 121 -26.44 2.89 -9.34
C TRP A 121 -27.41 2.08 -8.47
N GLY A 122 -28.08 2.72 -7.51
CA GLY A 122 -28.90 2.07 -6.49
C GLY A 122 -28.08 1.41 -5.38
N LEU A 123 -28.62 1.41 -4.15
CA LEU A 123 -27.96 0.91 -2.93
C LEU A 123 -27.40 -0.52 -3.08
N LYS A 124 -28.14 -1.41 -3.74
CA LYS A 124 -27.76 -2.83 -3.91
C LYS A 124 -26.51 -2.99 -4.77
N LEU A 125 -26.39 -2.23 -5.86
CA LEU A 125 -25.25 -2.32 -6.75
C LEU A 125 -24.00 -1.69 -6.12
N GLY A 126 -24.15 -0.56 -5.42
CA GLY A 126 -23.06 0.07 -4.68
C GLY A 126 -22.47 -0.86 -3.61
N LEU A 127 -23.34 -1.51 -2.82
CA LEU A 127 -22.91 -2.52 -1.83
C LEU A 127 -22.23 -3.71 -2.49
N PHE A 128 -22.84 -4.27 -3.56
CA PHE A 128 -22.25 -5.38 -4.30
C PHE A 128 -20.85 -5.04 -4.81
N LEU A 129 -20.68 -3.91 -5.51
CA LEU A 129 -19.38 -3.46 -6.02
C LEU A 129 -18.37 -3.26 -4.88
N THR A 130 -18.78 -2.66 -3.77
CA THR A 130 -17.91 -2.45 -2.62
C THR A 130 -17.41 -3.77 -2.05
N PHE A 131 -18.29 -4.75 -1.85
CA PHE A 131 -17.91 -6.07 -1.35
C PHE A 131 -17.06 -6.84 -2.36
N THR A 132 -17.38 -6.77 -3.67
CA THR A 132 -16.58 -7.41 -4.72
C THR A 132 -15.17 -6.84 -4.78
N LEU A 133 -15.03 -5.50 -4.77
CA LEU A 133 -13.72 -4.84 -4.80
C LEU A 133 -12.92 -5.12 -3.53
N THR A 134 -13.57 -5.10 -2.37
CA THR A 134 -12.93 -5.43 -1.09
C THR A 134 -12.47 -6.89 -1.07
N GLY A 135 -13.33 -7.81 -1.48
CA GLY A 135 -13.00 -9.24 -1.58
C GLY A 135 -11.85 -9.50 -2.56
N ALA A 136 -11.88 -8.86 -3.73
CA ALA A 136 -10.80 -8.94 -4.71
C ALA A 136 -9.47 -8.40 -4.15
N LEU A 137 -9.51 -7.28 -3.42
CA LEU A 137 -8.34 -6.71 -2.75
C LEU A 137 -7.76 -7.68 -1.71
N LEU A 138 -8.61 -8.29 -0.88
CA LEU A 138 -8.18 -9.26 0.14
C LEU A 138 -7.55 -10.51 -0.48
N LEU A 139 -8.17 -11.06 -1.53
CA LEU A 139 -7.61 -12.20 -2.28
C LEU A 139 -6.28 -11.85 -2.95
N TRP A 140 -6.20 -10.65 -3.54
CA TRP A 140 -4.96 -10.15 -4.12
C TRP A 140 -3.87 -9.97 -3.05
N LEU A 141 -4.19 -9.43 -1.86
CA LEU A 141 -3.25 -9.28 -0.74
C LEU A 141 -2.75 -10.65 -0.24
N ALA A 142 -3.62 -11.65 -0.12
CA ALA A 142 -3.22 -13.01 0.24
C ALA A 142 -2.28 -13.61 -0.81
N ALA A 143 -2.61 -13.49 -2.10
CA ALA A 143 -1.76 -13.94 -3.19
C ALA A 143 -0.41 -13.19 -3.23
N TRP A 144 -0.43 -11.88 -3.00
CA TRP A 144 0.77 -11.04 -2.87
C TRP A 144 1.66 -11.53 -1.73
N MET A 145 1.09 -11.77 -0.55
CA MET A 145 1.83 -12.27 0.61
C MET A 145 2.49 -13.62 0.31
N VAL A 146 1.76 -14.56 -0.31
CA VAL A 146 2.33 -15.86 -0.74
C VAL A 146 3.49 -15.66 -1.72
N ARG A 147 3.37 -14.75 -2.68
CA ARG A 147 4.46 -14.47 -3.64
C ARG A 147 5.68 -13.87 -2.96
N VAL A 148 5.50 -12.94 -2.02
CA VAL A 148 6.60 -12.38 -1.22
C VAL A 148 7.28 -13.48 -0.41
N MET A 149 6.51 -14.31 0.28
CA MET A 149 7.05 -15.43 1.08
C MET A 149 7.84 -16.43 0.22
N ARG A 150 7.38 -16.69 -1.01
CA ARG A 150 8.11 -17.54 -1.98
C ARG A 150 9.39 -16.89 -2.51
N ALA A 151 9.45 -15.56 -2.58
CA ALA A 151 10.64 -14.83 -3.01
C ALA A 151 11.77 -14.84 -1.96
N PHE A 152 11.43 -15.13 -0.71
CA PHE A 152 12.34 -15.21 0.44
C PHE A 152 12.22 -16.57 1.14
N PRO A 153 12.67 -17.66 0.48
CA PRO A 153 12.59 -19.00 1.04
C PRO A 153 13.48 -19.16 2.29
N LYS A 154 13.37 -20.33 2.93
CA LYS A 154 14.26 -20.71 4.03
C LYS A 154 15.73 -20.66 3.55
N PRO A 155 16.65 -20.07 4.34
CA PRO A 155 18.08 -20.08 4.03
C PRO A 155 18.62 -21.51 3.91
N PRO A 156 19.68 -21.73 3.12
CA PRO A 156 20.34 -23.03 3.06
C PRO A 156 21.00 -23.36 4.42
N LEU A 157 21.14 -24.66 4.74
CA LEU A 157 21.53 -25.13 6.08
C LEU A 157 22.96 -24.74 6.48
N ASP A 158 23.82 -24.52 5.49
CA ASP A 158 25.21 -24.13 5.56
C ASP A 158 25.40 -22.61 5.51
N ALA A 159 24.32 -21.83 5.41
CA ALA A 159 24.42 -20.38 5.51
C ALA A 159 25.01 -20.01 6.87
N ASP A 160 26.11 -19.25 6.85
CA ASP A 160 26.58 -18.50 8.01
C ASP A 160 25.49 -17.52 8.44
N LEU A 161 24.63 -18.00 9.32
CA LEU A 161 23.65 -17.16 9.98
C LEU A 161 24.43 -16.31 10.96
N PRO A 162 24.34 -14.97 10.88
CA PRO A 162 24.91 -14.11 11.90
C PRO A 162 24.38 -14.62 13.24
N ALA A 163 25.31 -14.93 14.17
CA ALA A 163 24.99 -15.48 15.48
C ALA A 163 23.81 -14.69 16.03
N ALA A 164 22.67 -15.38 16.22
CA ALA A 164 21.38 -14.75 16.45
C ALA A 164 21.57 -13.54 17.36
N GLY A 165 21.38 -12.34 16.80
CA GLY A 165 21.70 -11.09 17.48
C GLY A 165 21.12 -11.10 18.89
N PRO A 166 21.76 -10.40 19.85
CA PRO A 166 21.47 -10.52 21.28
C PRO A 166 19.96 -10.55 21.50
N ARG A 167 19.45 -11.70 21.97
CA ARG A 167 18.03 -11.88 22.27
C ARG A 167 17.61 -10.69 23.13
N ARG A 168 16.63 -9.92 22.66
CA ARG A 168 16.06 -8.83 23.45
C ARG A 168 15.78 -9.39 24.84
N PRO A 169 16.29 -8.78 25.93
CA PRO A 169 16.07 -9.30 27.27
C PRO A 169 14.57 -9.48 27.47
N ARG A 170 14.15 -10.70 27.85
CA ARG A 170 12.75 -10.98 28.19
C ARG A 170 12.32 -9.95 29.22
N ARG A 171 11.20 -9.28 28.97
CA ARG A 171 10.60 -8.42 30.00
C ARG A 171 10.21 -9.32 31.18
N PRO A 172 10.47 -8.91 32.44
CA PRO A 172 10.00 -9.66 33.60
C PRO A 172 8.48 -9.80 33.53
N GLY A 173 7.96 -11.03 33.43
CA GLY A 173 6.51 -11.31 33.40
C GLY A 173 5.94 -11.84 32.07
N GLU A 174 6.77 -12.05 31.04
CA GLU A 174 6.42 -12.81 29.81
C GLU A 174 6.85 -14.28 29.87
#